data_AF-A0A497A0J8-F1
#
_entry.id   AF-A0A497A0J8-F1
#
_cell.length_a   1.000
_cell.length_b   1.000
_cell.length_c   1.000
_cell.angle_alpha   90.00
_cell.angle_beta   90.00
_cell.angle_gamma   90.00
#
_symmetry.space_group_name_H-M   'P 1'
#
loop_
_entity.id
_entity.type
_entity.pdbx_description
1 polymer ?
#
loop_
_entity_poly.entity_id
_entity_poly.type
_entity_poly.pdbx_seq_one_letter_code
_entity_poly.pdbx_strand_id
1 'polypeptide(L)' 'MGNEGMEEKAEKKPDFEYIIKVDGQEVWRGLNVKNKYLEIARANPTRRVSISWRLPKAVLICLL' A
#
# COMPACT_ATOMS: atom_id res chain seq x y z
N MET A 1 -10.92 29.61 30.19
CA MET A 1 -11.72 29.37 28.96
C MET A 1 -10.75 29.27 27.80
N GLY A 2 -10.81 28.20 27.02
CA GLY A 2 -9.92 27.95 25.89
C GLY A 2 -9.55 26.48 25.76
N ASN A 3 -10.53 25.60 25.60
CA ASN A 3 -10.28 24.25 25.08
C ASN A 3 -10.22 24.39 23.57
N GLU A 4 -9.01 24.60 23.04
CA GLU A 4 -8.75 24.54 21.61
C GLU A 4 -8.74 23.06 21.21
N GLY A 5 -9.89 22.60 20.71
CA GLY A 5 -10.04 21.25 20.19
C GLY A 5 -9.10 21.04 19.01
N MET A 6 -8.12 20.15 19.18
CA MET A 6 -7.39 19.57 18.06
C MET A 6 -8.39 18.77 17.22
N GLU A 7 -8.84 19.36 16.12
CA GLU A 7 -9.65 18.70 15.11
C GLU A 7 -8.75 17.66 14.41
N GLU A 8 -8.78 16.43 14.92
CA GLU A 8 -8.14 15.27 14.32
C GLU A 8 -8.80 15.05 12.95
N LYS A 9 -8.19 15.59 11.88
CA LYS A 9 -8.60 15.31 10.51
C LYS A 9 -8.47 13.80 10.30
N ALA A 10 -9.60 13.10 10.35
CA ALA A 10 -9.68 11.69 10.04
C ALA A 10 -9.10 11.46 8.64
N GLU A 11 -7.88 10.94 8.57
CA GLU A 11 -7.19 10.64 7.33
C GLU A 11 -7.97 9.53 6.64
N LYS A 12 -8.64 9.87 5.53
CA LYS A 12 -9.47 8.93 4.76
C LYS A 12 -8.55 7.83 4.20
N LYS A 13 -8.53 6.69 4.87
CA LYS A 13 -7.75 5.52 4.45
C LYS A 13 -8.23 5.11 3.05
N PRO A 14 -7.31 4.87 2.10
CA PRO A 14 -7.69 4.50 0.75
C PRO A 14 -8.37 3.13 0.72
N ASP A 15 -9.33 2.96 -0.19
CA ASP A 15 -10.12 1.74 -0.36
C ASP A 15 -9.29 0.55 -0.88
N PHE A 16 -8.06 0.81 -1.33
CA PHE A 16 -7.07 -0.20 -1.72
C PHE A 16 -5.66 0.36 -1.55
N GLU A 17 -4.67 -0.52 -1.38
CA GLU A 17 -3.25 -0.16 -1.41
C GLU A 17 -2.50 -1.18 -2.25
N TYR A 18 -1.53 -0.71 -3.03
CA TYR A 18 -0.54 -1.60 -3.62
C TYR A 18 0.50 -1.99 -2.60
N ILE A 19 1.00 -3.21 -2.73
CA ILE A 19 2.10 -3.77 -1.96
C ILE A 19 3.18 -4.22 -2.94
N ILE A 20 4.41 -3.82 -2.70
CA ILE A 20 5.59 -4.33 -3.41
C ILE A 20 6.33 -5.29 -2.48
N LYS A 21 6.63 -6.48 -2.99
CA LYS A 21 7.37 -7.52 -2.27
C LYS A 21 8.68 -7.84 -2.98
N VAL A 22 9.74 -8.11 -2.21
CA VAL A 22 11.00 -8.65 -2.72
C VAL A 22 11.22 -10.00 -2.05
N ASP A 23 11.35 -11.06 -2.85
CA ASP A 23 11.43 -12.46 -2.40
C ASP A 23 10.30 -12.84 -1.41
N GLY A 24 9.10 -12.28 -1.63
CA GLY A 24 7.93 -12.53 -0.81
C GLY A 24 7.79 -11.62 0.42
N GLN A 25 8.81 -10.85 0.80
CA GLN A 25 8.74 -9.90 1.90
C GLN A 25 8.22 -8.54 1.44
N GLU A 26 7.21 -7.99 2.13
CA GLU A 26 6.72 -6.63 1.89
C GLU A 26 7.80 -5.60 2.23
N VAL A 27 8.15 -4.76 1.25
CA VAL A 27 9.12 -3.67 1.41
C VAL A 27 8.50 -2.30 1.25
N TRP A 28 7.30 -2.23 0.68
CA TRP A 28 6.60 -0.97 0.45
C TRP A 28 5.08 -1.18 0.29
N ARG A 29 4.30 -0.19 0.73
CA ARG A 29 2.85 -0.10 0.51
C ARG A 29 2.43 1.33 0.16
N GLY A 30 1.39 1.49 -0.66
CA GLY A 30 0.79 2.78 -0.97
C GLY A 30 0.09 2.83 -2.34
N LEU A 31 -0.28 4.03 -2.79
CA LEU A 31 -1.01 4.23 -4.04
C LEU A 31 -0.11 4.48 -5.26
N ASN A 32 1.08 5.04 -5.08
CA ASN A 32 2.01 5.35 -6.17
C ASN A 32 2.95 4.16 -6.51
N VAL A 33 2.37 3.08 -7.03
CA VAL A 33 3.12 1.83 -7.25
C VAL A 33 4.10 1.90 -8.42
N LYS A 34 3.80 2.64 -9.48
CA LYS A 34 4.60 2.63 -10.72
C LYS A 34 6.02 3.13 -10.50
N ASN A 35 6.16 4.31 -9.89
CA ASN A 35 7.48 4.90 -9.65
C ASN A 35 8.25 4.08 -8.61
N LYS A 36 7.58 3.63 -7.55
CA LYS A 36 8.20 2.86 -6.48
C LYS A 36 8.63 1.47 -6.91
N TYR A 37 7.88 0.81 -7.79
CA TYR A 37 8.27 -0.47 -8.36
C TYR A 37 9.56 -0.36 -9.16
N LEU A 38 9.68 0.65 -10.03
CA LEU A 38 10.89 0.82 -10.85
C LEU A 38 12.12 1.11 -9.98
N GLU A 39 11.97 1.94 -8.94
CA GLU A 39 13.02 2.21 -7.96
C GLU A 39 13.48 0.91 -7.26
N ILE A 40 12.53 0.13 -6.75
CA ILE A 40 12.81 -1.12 -6.03
C ILE A 40 13.39 -2.18 -6.96
N ALA A 41 12.87 -2.33 -8.18
CA ALA A 41 13.36 -3.29 -9.16
C ALA A 41 14.80 -2.98 -9.59
N ARG A 42 15.14 -1.70 -9.80
CA ARG A 42 16.52 -1.28 -10.11
C ARG A 42 17.49 -1.56 -8.96
N ALA A 43 17.04 -1.41 -7.71
CA ALA A 43 17.83 -1.72 -6.53
C ALA A 43 17.98 -3.23 -6.27
N ASN A 44 17.17 -4.07 -6.91
CA ASN A 44 17.12 -5.52 -6.68
C ASN A 44 17.19 -6.32 -8.00
N PRO A 45 18.27 -6.20 -8.79
CA PRO A 45 18.32 -6.71 -10.16
C PRO A 45 18.26 -8.24 -10.30
N THR A 46 18.63 -8.99 -9.26
CA THR A 46 18.66 -10.46 -9.25
C THR A 46 17.56 -11.09 -8.41
N ARG A 47 16.75 -10.28 -7.74
CA ARG A 47 15.75 -10.75 -6.78
C ARG A 47 14.36 -10.68 -7.38
N ARG A 48 13.45 -11.50 -6.85
CA ARG A 48 12.08 -11.52 -7.36
C ARG A 48 11.30 -10.35 -6.77
N VAL A 49 11.03 -9.34 -7.58
CA VAL A 49 10.14 -8.22 -7.22
C VAL A 49 8.73 -8.51 -7.74
N SER A 50 7.72 -8.41 -6.87
CA SER A 50 6.32 -8.60 -7.24
C SER A 50 5.45 -7.46 -6.73
N ILE A 51 4.36 -7.20 -7.46
CA ILE A 51 3.31 -6.26 -7.09
C ILE A 51 2.07 -7.05 -6.72
N SER A 52 1.41 -6.66 -5.64
CA SER A 52 0.08 -7.12 -5.26
C SER A 52 -0.75 -5.92 -4.82
N TRP A 53 -2.05 -6.09 -4.65
CA TRP A 53 -2.91 -5.08 -4.01
C TRP A 53 -3.69 -5.73 -2.89
N ARG A 54 -4.01 -4.94 -1.87
CA ARG A 54 -4.92 -5.33 -0.80
C ARG A 54 -6.09 -4.36 -0.72
N LEU A 55 -7.26 -4.90 -0.45
CA LEU A 55 -8.41 -4.14 0.00
C LEU A 55 -8.39 -4.19 1.55
N PRO A 56 -8.40 -3.05 2.26
CA PRO A 56 -8.45 -3.05 3.72
C PRO A 56 -9.77 -3.61 4.25
N LYS A 57 -10.83 -3.60 3.43
CA LYS A 57 -12.07 -4.32 3.69
C LYS A 57 -12.06 -5.60 2.87
N ALA A 58 -12.22 -6.74 3.53
CA ALA A 58 -12.35 -8.03 2.86
C ALA A 58 -13.57 -8.01 1.93
N VAL A 59 -13.37 -7.73 0.64
CA VAL A 59 -14.39 -7.96 -0.36
C VAL A 59 -14.25 -9.41 -0.79
N LEU A 60 -15.03 -10.28 -0.14
CA LEU A 60 -15.22 -11.66 -0.56
C LEU A 60 -16.01 -11.62 -1.87
N ILE A 61 -15.35 -11.80 -3.01
CA ILE A 61 -16.04 -11.98 -4.29
C ILE A 61 -16.32 -13.47 -4.45
N CYS A 62 -17.53 -13.91 -4.10
CA CYS A 62 -18.06 -15.20 -4.53
C CYS A 62 -18.43 -15.10 -6.01
N LEU A 63 -17.66 -15.74 -6.87
CA LEU A 63 -18.09 -16.04 -8.24
C LEU A 63 -18.81 -17.39 -8.20
N LEU A 64 -20.12 -17.36 -8.47
CA LEU A 64 -20.97 -18.54 -8.69
C LEU A 64 -20.82 -19.03 -10.14
#